data_AF-A0A090TDB3-F1
#
_entry.id   AF-A0A090TDB3-F1
#
_cell.length_a   1.000
_cell.length_b   1.000
_cell.length_c   1.000
_cell.angle_alpha   90.00
_cell.angle_beta   90.00
_cell.angle_gamma   90.00
#
_symmetry.space_group_name_H-M   'P 1'
#
loop_
_entity.id
_entity.type
_entity.pdbx_description
1 polymer ?
#
loop_
_entity_poly.entity_id
_entity_poly.type
_entity_poly.pdbx_seq_one_letter_code
_entity_poly.pdbx_strand_id
1 'polypeptide(L)'
;MSSGQSLFRSFIKLPMSVLVKGTAIPSNPIEDHNIDISKPVVYALPFSSNVDLLTLQKQAIAVGLPDPLEPIVLNGEERNRFVFIASRPTLINSDQHVPSESIALFSDLLKEHEKDPTLDVQVIPTTVLWGRKPGKEETPKPYLQPMNGLQKTQAVLASGRDCMVRFSPVVSLRYMADSHGTDESIAHKLARVARIHFSRQKLAASGPNLPNRQVLFHRLLNSQVIEQAIKDHAQSNNVPEEKARKEAQQIMDEIAADFSYKLVKSGDHVLTWLWNKLYQGINVSNASTVRRLAQDGHEIVYVPCHRSHMDYLLLSYVLYKEGMVPPHIAAGINLNFFPAGRFSAVVVRSLYVAASKATNFTRRFSVSISLSCLPKATPSNISVRVAAHVQAVYCKPKRACWP
;
A
#
# COMPACT_ATOMS: atom_id res chain seq x y z
N MET A 1 -25.00 6.41 20.04
CA MET A 1 -24.37 7.34 19.06
C MET A 1 -25.02 8.72 19.17
N SER A 2 -24.25 9.82 19.17
CA SER A 2 -24.83 11.18 19.15
C SER A 2 -25.68 11.40 17.89
N SER A 3 -26.93 11.86 18.07
CA SER A 3 -27.92 12.07 17.00
C SER A 3 -27.39 12.92 15.84
N GLY A 4 -26.47 13.86 16.12
CA GLY A 4 -25.84 14.70 15.09
C GLY A 4 -24.96 13.94 14.11
N GLN A 5 -24.28 12.86 14.53
CA GLN A 5 -23.45 12.07 13.63
C GLN A 5 -24.29 11.22 12.67
N SER A 6 -25.45 10.71 13.13
CA SER A 6 -26.37 9.94 12.29
C SER A 6 -26.97 10.81 11.18
N LEU A 7 -27.42 12.02 11.53
CA LEU A 7 -27.96 13.00 10.57
C LEU A 7 -26.92 13.39 9.52
N PHE A 8 -25.69 13.70 9.93
CA PHE A 8 -24.61 14.02 8.99
C PHE A 8 -24.33 12.86 8.04
N ARG A 9 -24.25 11.61 8.54
CA ARG A 9 -24.02 10.41 7.70
C ARG A 9 -25.12 10.23 6.66
N SER A 10 -26.38 10.42 7.06
CA SER A 10 -27.52 10.35 6.14
C SER A 10 -27.40 11.39 5.02
N PHE A 11 -27.04 12.63 5.37
CA PHE A 11 -26.86 13.72 4.41
C PHE A 11 -25.73 13.45 3.39
N ILE A 12 -24.58 12.91 3.84
CA ILE A 12 -23.44 12.66 2.94
C ILE A 12 -23.51 11.32 2.20
N LYS A 13 -24.50 10.46 2.47
CA LYS A 13 -24.60 9.12 1.85
C LYS A 13 -24.77 9.18 0.34
N LEU A 14 -25.63 10.08 -0.15
CA LEU A 14 -25.89 10.27 -1.58
C LEU A 14 -24.66 10.82 -2.34
N PRO A 15 -24.02 11.93 -1.95
CA PRO A 15 -22.83 12.41 -2.67
C PRO A 15 -21.69 11.38 -2.62
N MET A 16 -21.55 10.64 -1.52
CA MET A 16 -20.57 9.57 -1.40
C MET A 16 -20.82 8.42 -2.39
N SER A 17 -22.08 8.05 -2.64
CA SER A 17 -22.39 6.95 -3.57
C SER A 17 -21.91 7.24 -5.00
N VAL A 18 -21.95 8.50 -5.41
CA VAL A 18 -21.54 9.01 -6.74
C VAL A 18 -20.03 9.21 -6.82
N LEU A 19 -19.44 9.85 -5.81
CA LEU A 19 -18.03 10.24 -5.81
C LEU A 19 -17.08 9.08 -5.47
N VAL A 20 -17.55 8.11 -4.70
CA VAL A 20 -16.71 7.05 -4.13
C VAL A 20 -16.98 5.70 -4.79
N LYS A 21 -16.01 5.24 -5.58
CA LYS A 21 -16.02 3.94 -6.28
C LYS A 21 -14.83 3.10 -5.85
N GLY A 22 -14.63 3.00 -4.54
CA GLY A 22 -13.48 2.30 -4.00
C GLY A 22 -13.43 0.82 -4.34
N THR A 23 -12.26 0.23 -4.14
CA THR A 23 -12.00 -1.20 -4.27
C THR A 23 -11.57 -1.80 -2.93
N ALA A 24 -12.06 -3.00 -2.63
CA ALA A 24 -11.62 -3.77 -1.48
C ALA A 24 -10.30 -4.50 -1.78
N ILE A 25 -9.38 -4.49 -0.80
CA ILE A 25 -8.13 -5.23 -0.86
C ILE A 25 -7.94 -6.04 0.42
N PRO A 26 -7.70 -7.35 0.31
CA PRO A 26 -7.78 -8.15 -0.92
C PRO A 26 -9.19 -8.18 -1.52
N SER A 27 -9.32 -8.66 -2.75
CA SER A 27 -10.62 -8.76 -3.44
C SER A 27 -11.59 -9.72 -2.75
N ASN A 28 -11.07 -10.79 -2.13
CA ASN A 28 -11.83 -11.68 -1.25
C ASN A 28 -11.18 -11.72 0.15
N PRO A 29 -11.50 -10.76 1.05
CA PRO A 29 -10.91 -10.71 2.38
C PRO A 29 -11.33 -11.85 3.28
N ILE A 30 -12.50 -12.46 3.07
CA ILE A 30 -12.99 -13.56 3.91
C ILE A 30 -12.05 -14.76 3.77
N GLU A 31 -11.77 -15.17 2.53
CA GLU A 31 -10.86 -16.29 2.25
C GLU A 31 -9.39 -15.90 2.52
N ASP A 32 -8.92 -14.76 2.01
CA ASP A 32 -7.50 -14.38 2.11
C ASP A 32 -7.02 -14.13 3.56
N HIS A 33 -7.94 -13.81 4.47
CA HIS A 33 -7.65 -13.51 5.88
C HIS A 33 -8.31 -14.46 6.87
N ASN A 34 -8.93 -15.54 6.40
CA ASN A 34 -9.63 -16.53 7.23
C ASN A 34 -10.61 -15.85 8.22
N ILE A 35 -11.42 -14.92 7.71
CA ILE A 35 -12.41 -14.21 8.51
C ILE A 35 -13.59 -15.16 8.75
N ASP A 36 -13.98 -15.32 10.01
CA ASP A 36 -15.10 -16.16 10.37
C ASP A 36 -16.33 -15.29 10.59
N ILE A 37 -17.19 -15.20 9.57
CA ILE A 37 -18.39 -14.36 9.60
C ILE A 37 -19.43 -14.84 10.62
N SER A 38 -19.30 -16.06 11.17
CA SER A 38 -20.16 -16.54 12.25
C SER A 38 -19.78 -15.92 13.60
N LYS A 39 -18.55 -15.41 13.73
CA LYS A 39 -18.07 -14.76 14.93
C LYS A 39 -18.39 -13.26 14.93
N PRO A 40 -18.47 -12.63 16.11
CA PRO A 40 -18.68 -11.20 16.19
C PRO A 40 -17.47 -10.42 15.62
N VAL A 41 -17.68 -9.68 14.53
CA VAL A 41 -16.65 -8.86 13.86
C VAL A 41 -16.72 -7.41 14.30
N VAL A 42 -15.58 -6.77 14.59
CA VAL A 42 -15.42 -5.32 14.87
C VAL A 42 -14.33 -4.72 13.97
N TYR A 43 -14.58 -3.56 13.36
CA TYR A 43 -13.63 -2.88 12.48
C TYR A 43 -12.80 -1.82 13.22
N ALA A 44 -11.48 -1.89 13.13
CA ALA A 44 -10.60 -0.86 13.68
C ALA A 44 -10.11 0.07 12.57
N LEU A 45 -10.44 1.36 12.64
CA LEU A 45 -10.01 2.38 11.68
C LEU A 45 -8.92 3.29 12.28
N PRO A 46 -7.98 3.81 11.48
CA PRO A 46 -6.91 4.65 11.99
C PRO A 46 -7.40 5.97 12.59
N PHE A 47 -8.41 6.61 11.99
CA PHE A 47 -8.86 7.95 12.36
C PHE A 47 -10.39 8.07 12.35
N SER A 48 -10.93 8.92 13.23
CA SER A 48 -12.37 9.24 13.24
C SER A 48 -12.80 10.00 12.00
N SER A 49 -13.53 9.31 11.10
CA SER A 49 -14.05 9.91 9.87
C SER A 49 -15.32 9.22 9.38
N ASN A 50 -16.44 9.96 9.34
CA ASN A 50 -17.70 9.48 8.77
C ASN A 50 -17.57 9.14 7.27
N VAL A 51 -16.71 9.86 6.54
CA VAL A 51 -16.41 9.59 5.13
C VAL A 51 -15.71 8.25 4.98
N ASP A 52 -14.70 7.97 5.81
CA ASP A 52 -14.00 6.69 5.80
C ASP A 52 -14.94 5.56 6.24
N LEU A 53 -15.76 5.77 7.26
CA LEU A 53 -16.70 4.78 7.77
C LEU A 53 -17.78 4.40 6.74
N LEU A 54 -18.36 5.38 6.01
CA LEU A 54 -19.32 5.09 4.93
C LEU A 54 -18.65 4.42 3.73
N THR A 55 -17.39 4.76 3.45
CA THR A 55 -16.61 4.09 2.40
C THR A 55 -16.33 2.64 2.78
N LEU A 56 -15.97 2.40 4.04
CA LEU A 56 -15.81 1.08 4.60
C LEU A 56 -17.12 0.29 4.54
N GLN A 57 -18.24 0.84 5.00
CA GLN A 57 -19.55 0.19 4.95
C GLN A 57 -19.87 -0.32 3.54
N LYS A 58 -19.75 0.56 2.53
CA LYS A 58 -20.02 0.19 1.14
C LYS A 58 -19.15 -0.98 0.67
N GLN A 59 -17.87 -1.01 1.04
CA GLN A 59 -16.96 -2.08 0.61
C GLN A 59 -17.13 -3.36 1.44
N ALA A 60 -17.36 -3.26 2.75
CA ALA A 60 -17.60 -4.39 3.64
C ALA A 60 -18.82 -5.20 3.17
N ILE A 61 -19.95 -4.52 2.93
CA ILE A 61 -21.16 -5.16 2.41
C ILE A 61 -20.90 -5.80 1.04
N ALA A 62 -20.18 -5.11 0.15
CA ALA A 62 -19.91 -5.61 -1.20
C ALA A 62 -19.05 -6.89 -1.21
N VAL A 63 -18.22 -7.12 -0.18
CA VAL A 63 -17.40 -8.34 -0.04
C VAL A 63 -18.01 -9.36 0.92
N GLY A 64 -19.26 -9.17 1.35
CA GLY A 64 -19.99 -10.10 2.22
C GLY A 64 -19.64 -10.02 3.72
N LEU A 65 -18.94 -8.97 4.16
CA LEU A 65 -18.67 -8.75 5.57
C LEU A 65 -19.82 -7.98 6.27
N PRO A 66 -20.00 -8.14 7.59
CA PRO A 66 -21.07 -7.48 8.35
C PRO A 66 -21.03 -5.95 8.24
N ASP A 67 -22.19 -5.28 8.22
CA ASP A 67 -22.26 -3.82 8.11
C ASP A 67 -21.60 -3.16 9.35
N PRO A 68 -20.55 -2.33 9.17
CA PRO A 68 -19.92 -1.60 10.27
C PRO A 68 -20.87 -0.67 11.04
N LEU A 69 -21.97 -0.21 10.44
CA LEU A 69 -22.94 0.68 11.07
C LEU A 69 -24.08 -0.07 11.77
N GLU A 70 -24.24 -1.37 11.52
CA GLU A 70 -25.16 -2.19 12.30
C GLU A 70 -24.52 -2.54 13.65
N PRO A 71 -25.24 -2.35 14.77
CA PRO A 71 -24.72 -2.68 16.07
C PRO A 71 -24.41 -4.17 16.17
N ILE A 72 -23.48 -4.49 17.05
CA ILE A 72 -23.18 -5.86 17.46
C ILE A 72 -23.84 -6.10 18.81
N VAL A 73 -24.59 -7.20 18.94
CA VAL A 73 -25.25 -7.57 20.19
C VAL A 73 -24.37 -8.60 20.87
N LEU A 74 -23.84 -8.27 22.04
CA LEU A 74 -23.04 -9.17 22.87
C LEU A 74 -23.70 -9.26 24.24
N ASN A 75 -24.02 -10.46 24.70
CA ASN A 75 -24.67 -10.68 26.00
C ASN A 75 -25.93 -9.83 26.24
N GLY A 76 -26.72 -9.61 25.18
CA GLY A 76 -27.96 -8.83 25.24
C GLY A 76 -27.78 -7.31 25.14
N GLU A 77 -26.54 -6.81 25.08
CA GLU A 77 -26.27 -5.39 24.96
C GLU A 77 -25.73 -4.99 23.57
N GLU A 78 -26.24 -3.88 23.05
CA GLU A 78 -25.77 -3.33 21.78
C GLU A 78 -24.46 -2.57 21.94
N ARG A 79 -23.56 -2.76 20.97
CA ARG A 79 -22.27 -2.07 20.86
C ARG A 79 -22.01 -1.65 19.42
N ASN A 80 -21.13 -0.67 19.23
CA ASN A 80 -20.70 -0.31 17.88
C ASN A 80 -19.82 -1.39 17.29
N ARG A 81 -19.98 -1.65 15.98
CA ARG A 81 -19.12 -2.58 15.22
C ARG A 81 -17.81 -1.94 14.73
N PHE A 82 -17.47 -0.76 15.22
CA PHE A 82 -16.25 -0.06 14.81
C PHE A 82 -15.63 0.72 15.96
N VAL A 83 -14.31 0.90 15.85
CA VAL A 83 -13.46 1.65 16.79
C VAL A 83 -12.47 2.50 16.01
N PHE A 84 -12.07 3.63 16.59
CA PHE A 84 -11.06 4.51 16.02
C PHE A 84 -9.78 4.46 16.86
N ILE A 85 -8.64 4.27 16.21
CA ILE A 85 -7.35 4.17 16.89
C ILE A 85 -6.77 5.54 17.24
N ALA A 86 -7.13 6.61 16.53
CA ALA A 86 -6.72 7.97 16.86
C ALA A 86 -7.82 8.99 16.56
N SER A 87 -7.83 10.07 17.35
CA SER A 87 -8.64 11.24 17.09
C SER A 87 -8.14 11.98 15.84
N ARG A 88 -9.07 12.67 15.17
CA ARG A 88 -8.79 13.59 14.07
C ARG A 88 -8.40 14.96 14.64
N PRO A 89 -7.36 15.64 14.11
CA PRO A 89 -7.11 17.02 14.46
C PRO A 89 -8.27 17.87 13.95
N THR A 90 -8.80 18.70 14.83
CA THR A 90 -9.74 19.75 14.47
C THR A 90 -8.97 21.01 14.08
N LEU A 91 -9.66 22.06 13.62
CA LEU A 91 -9.00 23.35 13.35
C LEU A 91 -8.43 24.00 14.62
N ILE A 92 -8.75 23.47 15.80
CA ILE A 92 -8.46 24.07 17.11
C ILE A 92 -7.54 23.16 17.94
N ASN A 93 -7.71 21.83 17.91
CA ASN A 93 -6.89 20.88 18.69
C ASN A 93 -6.24 19.81 17.80
N SER A 94 -4.96 19.55 18.03
CA SER A 94 -4.19 18.48 17.38
C SER A 94 -3.90 17.32 18.34
N ASP A 95 -4.92 16.74 18.95
CA ASP A 95 -4.71 15.62 19.88
C ASP A 95 -4.57 14.30 19.11
N GLN A 96 -3.38 13.69 19.18
CA GLN A 96 -3.08 12.37 18.62
C GLN A 96 -3.46 11.22 19.59
N HIS A 97 -4.26 11.50 20.60
CA HIS A 97 -4.71 10.50 21.58
C HIS A 97 -5.72 9.53 20.97
N VAL A 98 -5.80 8.33 21.55
CA VAL A 98 -6.88 7.39 21.21
C VAL A 98 -8.17 7.99 21.77
N PRO A 99 -9.28 8.04 21.01
CA PRO A 99 -10.55 8.56 21.54
C PRO A 99 -10.96 7.75 22.77
N SER A 100 -11.38 8.43 23.84
CA SER A 100 -11.82 7.76 25.09
C SER A 100 -12.96 6.77 24.84
N GLU A 101 -13.87 7.09 23.92
CA GLU A 101 -14.95 6.17 23.48
C GLU A 101 -14.40 4.87 22.87
N SER A 102 -13.27 4.94 22.16
CA SER A 102 -12.65 3.75 21.55
C SER A 102 -11.89 2.92 22.57
N ILE A 103 -11.22 3.55 23.54
CA ILE A 103 -10.61 2.83 24.68
C ILE A 103 -11.70 2.15 25.51
N ALA A 104 -12.78 2.86 25.86
CA ALA A 104 -13.90 2.29 26.59
C ALA A 104 -14.48 1.07 25.87
N LEU A 105 -14.79 1.20 24.57
CA LEU A 105 -15.30 0.08 23.78
C LEU A 105 -14.32 -1.10 23.71
N PHE A 106 -13.02 -0.87 23.52
CA PHE A 106 -12.02 -1.94 23.53
C PHE A 106 -11.93 -2.65 24.88
N SER A 107 -11.88 -1.88 25.96
CA SER A 107 -11.83 -2.42 27.33
C SER A 107 -13.10 -3.22 27.64
N ASP A 108 -14.27 -2.72 27.23
CA ASP A 108 -15.54 -3.43 27.38
C ASP A 108 -15.53 -4.74 26.60
N LEU A 109 -15.13 -4.70 25.31
CA LEU A 109 -15.04 -5.91 24.48
C LEU A 109 -14.07 -6.94 25.07
N LEU A 110 -12.92 -6.52 25.61
CA LEU A 110 -11.98 -7.42 26.27
C LEU A 110 -12.59 -8.06 27.53
N LYS A 111 -13.29 -7.29 28.36
CA LYS A 111 -13.98 -7.80 29.56
C LYS A 111 -15.09 -8.80 29.24
N GLU A 112 -15.78 -8.66 28.11
CA GLU A 112 -16.79 -9.66 27.70
C GLU A 112 -16.18 -11.07 27.53
N HIS A 113 -14.89 -11.17 27.23
CA HIS A 113 -14.21 -12.46 27.11
C HIS A 113 -13.98 -13.14 28.47
N GLU A 114 -14.02 -12.40 29.59
CA GLU A 114 -13.99 -12.99 30.93
C GLU A 114 -15.32 -13.65 31.28
N LYS A 115 -16.43 -13.13 30.74
CA LYS A 115 -17.79 -13.58 31.07
C LYS A 115 -18.21 -14.80 30.27
N ASP A 116 -17.86 -14.85 28.98
CA ASP A 116 -18.19 -15.96 28.08
C ASP A 116 -16.89 -16.55 27.50
N PRO A 117 -16.43 -17.73 27.96
CA PRO A 117 -15.23 -18.38 27.45
C PRO A 117 -15.29 -18.77 25.97
N THR A 118 -16.49 -18.91 25.39
CA THR A 118 -16.68 -19.33 23.99
C THR A 118 -16.66 -18.15 23.03
N LEU A 119 -16.82 -16.93 23.54
CA LEU A 119 -16.77 -15.70 22.77
C LEU A 119 -15.35 -15.45 22.23
N ASP A 120 -15.27 -15.16 20.93
CA ASP A 120 -14.08 -14.69 20.25
C ASP A 120 -14.44 -13.56 19.28
N VAL A 121 -14.34 -12.32 19.75
CA VAL A 121 -14.56 -11.15 18.91
C VAL A 121 -13.36 -10.96 17.98
N GLN A 122 -13.63 -10.89 16.67
CA GLN A 122 -12.62 -10.67 15.65
C GLN A 122 -12.49 -9.17 15.33
N VAL A 123 -11.32 -8.60 15.61
CA VAL A 123 -11.00 -7.23 15.18
C VAL A 123 -10.35 -7.26 13.81
N ILE A 124 -10.91 -6.51 12.85
CA ILE A 124 -10.35 -6.35 11.50
C ILE A 124 -9.76 -4.94 11.37
N PRO A 125 -8.43 -4.78 11.42
CA PRO A 125 -7.78 -3.51 11.12
C PRO A 125 -8.06 -3.11 9.67
N THR A 126 -8.72 -1.97 9.48
CA THR A 126 -9.18 -1.53 8.16
C THR A 126 -8.78 -0.09 7.88
N THR A 127 -8.16 0.15 6.73
CA THR A 127 -7.73 1.49 6.31
C THR A 127 -8.38 1.89 5.00
N VAL A 128 -8.89 3.13 4.95
CA VAL A 128 -9.33 3.76 3.71
C VAL A 128 -8.20 4.65 3.16
N LEU A 129 -7.66 4.24 2.03
CA LEU A 129 -6.58 4.95 1.33
C LEU A 129 -7.19 5.86 0.26
N TRP A 130 -7.14 7.16 0.51
CA TRP A 130 -7.50 8.20 -0.46
C TRP A 130 -6.30 8.53 -1.35
N GLY A 131 -6.10 7.70 -2.37
CA GLY A 131 -4.92 7.76 -3.21
C GLY A 131 -3.64 7.26 -2.54
N ARG A 132 -2.62 7.06 -3.36
CA ARG A 132 -1.35 6.41 -3.00
C ARG A 132 -0.14 7.23 -3.45
N LYS A 133 -0.28 8.54 -3.50
CA LYS A 133 0.84 9.43 -3.83
C LYS A 133 1.91 9.33 -2.72
N PRO A 134 3.19 9.10 -3.06
CA PRO A 134 4.28 9.19 -2.10
C PRO A 134 4.51 10.64 -1.62
N GLY A 135 5.08 10.80 -0.43
CA GLY A 135 5.51 12.10 0.09
C GLY A 135 6.80 12.60 -0.55
N LYS A 136 7.32 13.73 -0.06
CA LYS A 136 8.63 14.30 -0.47
C LYS A 136 9.56 14.37 0.73
N GLU A 137 10.84 14.01 0.56
CA GLU A 137 11.83 14.03 1.64
C GLU A 137 12.03 15.42 2.27
N GLU A 138 11.91 16.49 1.48
CA GLU A 138 12.03 17.89 1.93
C GLU A 138 11.01 18.27 3.02
N THR A 139 9.88 17.55 3.06
CA THR A 139 8.79 17.79 4.02
C THR A 139 8.47 16.48 4.74
N PRO A 140 9.35 16.03 5.66
CA PRO A 140 9.20 14.75 6.32
C PRO A 140 7.92 14.78 7.15
N LYS A 141 6.95 13.99 6.71
CA LYS A 141 5.64 13.84 7.34
C LYS A 141 5.47 12.37 7.71
N PRO A 142 4.87 12.05 8.88
CA PRO A 142 4.49 10.67 9.19
C PRO A 142 3.65 10.08 8.04
N TYR A 143 3.85 8.81 7.70
CA TYR A 143 3.06 8.18 6.62
C TYR A 143 1.57 8.15 6.96
N LEU A 144 1.24 7.84 8.21
CA LEU A 144 -0.12 7.87 8.71
C LEU A 144 -0.45 9.28 9.21
N GLN A 145 -1.15 10.07 8.39
CA GLN A 145 -1.62 11.40 8.78
C GLN A 145 -3.13 11.47 8.81
N PRO A 146 -3.72 12.08 9.85
CA PRO A 146 -5.11 12.41 9.81
C PRO A 146 -5.33 13.61 8.87
N MET A 147 -6.40 13.55 8.08
CA MET A 147 -6.80 14.66 7.20
C MET A 147 -7.89 15.48 7.86
N ASN A 148 -7.80 16.81 7.91
CA ASN A 148 -8.91 17.65 8.38
C ASN A 148 -10.10 17.64 7.40
N GLY A 149 -11.22 18.29 7.76
CA GLY A 149 -12.48 18.29 6.99
C GLY A 149 -12.28 18.62 5.51
N LEU A 150 -11.65 19.77 5.24
CA LEU A 150 -11.40 20.27 3.89
C LEU A 150 -10.43 19.38 3.11
N GLN A 151 -9.34 18.95 3.74
CA GLN A 151 -8.37 18.02 3.13
C GLN A 151 -9.04 16.71 2.74
N LYS A 152 -9.94 16.19 3.57
CA LYS A 152 -10.70 14.96 3.26
C LYS A 152 -11.65 15.20 2.09
N THR A 153 -12.37 16.33 2.04
CA THR A 153 -13.24 16.67 0.90
C THR A 153 -12.44 16.77 -0.40
N GLN A 154 -11.28 17.44 -0.39
CA GLN A 154 -10.39 17.49 -1.55
C GLN A 154 -9.88 16.10 -1.96
N ALA A 155 -9.52 15.26 -0.99
CA ALA A 155 -9.08 13.90 -1.25
C ALA A 155 -10.18 13.03 -1.87
N VAL A 156 -11.42 13.15 -1.41
CA VAL A 156 -12.61 12.48 -1.98
C VAL A 156 -12.84 12.94 -3.42
N LEU A 157 -12.78 14.25 -3.69
CA LEU A 157 -12.96 14.78 -5.05
C LEU A 157 -11.85 14.33 -6.01
N ALA A 158 -10.59 14.36 -5.56
CA ALA A 158 -9.45 14.03 -6.41
C ALA A 158 -9.25 12.51 -6.60
N SER A 159 -9.56 11.71 -5.59
CA SER A 159 -9.19 10.28 -5.52
C SER A 159 -10.33 9.36 -5.09
N GLY A 160 -11.57 9.82 -4.93
CA GLY A 160 -12.68 8.98 -4.45
C GLY A 160 -13.05 7.84 -5.39
N ARG A 161 -12.86 8.01 -6.70
CA ARG A 161 -13.07 6.93 -7.68
C ARG A 161 -11.93 5.91 -7.74
N ASP A 162 -10.81 6.19 -7.08
CA ASP A 162 -9.60 5.37 -7.00
C ASP A 162 -9.18 5.16 -5.53
N CYS A 163 -10.14 5.25 -4.60
CA CYS A 163 -9.87 4.98 -3.20
C CYS A 163 -9.82 3.46 -2.98
N MET A 164 -9.10 3.04 -1.96
CA MET A 164 -8.97 1.62 -1.64
C MET A 164 -9.31 1.39 -0.17
N VAL A 165 -10.08 0.34 0.11
CA VAL A 165 -10.36 -0.12 1.46
C VAL A 165 -9.56 -1.38 1.68
N ARG A 166 -8.52 -1.29 2.52
CA ARG A 166 -7.66 -2.41 2.83
C ARG A 166 -8.11 -3.07 4.13
N PHE A 167 -8.61 -4.29 4.02
CA PHE A 167 -8.86 -5.18 5.15
C PHE A 167 -7.55 -5.90 5.50
N SER A 168 -7.29 -6.08 6.78
CA SER A 168 -6.08 -6.75 7.29
C SER A 168 -6.43 -8.12 7.89
N PRO A 169 -5.44 -8.98 8.15
CA PRO A 169 -5.64 -10.18 8.93
C PRO A 169 -6.33 -9.89 10.27
N VAL A 170 -7.23 -10.79 10.67
CA VAL A 170 -8.00 -10.70 11.91
C VAL A 170 -7.10 -10.74 13.14
N VAL A 171 -7.49 -9.99 14.17
CA VAL A 171 -6.92 -10.07 15.52
C VAL A 171 -8.01 -10.61 16.44
N SER A 172 -7.79 -11.80 16.99
CA SER A 172 -8.70 -12.41 17.98
C SER A 172 -8.56 -11.67 19.32
N LEU A 173 -9.67 -11.11 19.83
CA LEU A 173 -9.68 -10.50 21.16
C LEU A 173 -9.63 -11.55 22.27
N ARG A 174 -10.14 -12.76 22.04
CA ARG A 174 -9.96 -13.91 22.94
C ARG A 174 -8.48 -14.17 23.20
N TYR A 175 -7.71 -14.38 22.13
CA TYR A 175 -6.28 -14.66 22.24
C TYR A 175 -5.53 -13.50 22.94
N MET A 176 -5.92 -12.25 22.68
CA MET A 176 -5.35 -11.09 23.36
C MET A 176 -5.69 -11.06 24.86
N ALA A 177 -6.94 -11.35 25.22
CA ALA A 177 -7.39 -11.42 26.61
C ALA A 177 -6.62 -12.51 27.37
N ASP A 178 -6.53 -13.72 26.81
CA ASP A 178 -5.87 -14.86 27.44
C ASP A 178 -4.35 -14.65 27.58
N SER A 179 -3.71 -14.02 26.59
CA SER A 179 -2.24 -13.87 26.54
C SER A 179 -1.72 -12.64 27.28
N HIS A 180 -2.52 -11.57 27.33
CA HIS A 180 -2.06 -10.26 27.81
C HIS A 180 -2.92 -9.67 28.91
N GLY A 181 -4.12 -10.21 29.17
CA GLY A 181 -5.12 -9.70 30.13
C GLY A 181 -6.20 -8.83 29.48
N THR A 182 -7.02 -8.19 30.30
CA THR A 182 -8.18 -7.36 29.89
C THR A 182 -8.13 -5.92 30.39
N ASP A 183 -7.04 -5.54 31.06
CA ASP A 183 -6.86 -4.20 31.62
C ASP A 183 -6.86 -3.09 30.56
N GLU A 184 -7.25 -1.88 30.97
CA GLU A 184 -7.25 -0.69 30.11
C GLU A 184 -5.85 -0.39 29.51
N SER A 185 -4.79 -0.77 30.21
CA SER A 185 -3.40 -0.66 29.72
C SER A 185 -3.16 -1.42 28.41
N ILE A 186 -3.92 -2.50 28.17
CA ILE A 186 -3.81 -3.36 26.99
C ILE A 186 -4.52 -2.71 25.82
N ALA A 187 -5.68 -2.07 26.04
CA ALA A 187 -6.35 -1.27 25.01
C ALA A 187 -5.41 -0.20 24.43
N HIS A 188 -4.64 0.48 25.29
CA HIS A 188 -3.62 1.43 24.85
C HIS A 188 -2.45 0.78 24.07
N LYS A 189 -1.95 -0.38 24.52
CA LYS A 189 -0.91 -1.15 23.80
C LYS A 189 -1.40 -1.57 22.42
N LEU A 190 -2.61 -2.11 22.32
CA LEU A 190 -3.24 -2.53 21.07
C LEU A 190 -3.44 -1.35 20.12
N ALA A 191 -3.91 -0.21 20.63
CA ALA A 191 -4.03 1.00 19.83
C ALA A 191 -2.67 1.47 19.28
N ARG A 192 -1.60 1.40 20.09
CA ARG A 192 -0.23 1.73 19.63
C ARG A 192 0.25 0.78 18.54
N VAL A 193 0.05 -0.53 18.72
CA VAL A 193 0.40 -1.55 17.71
C VAL A 193 -0.37 -1.32 16.41
N ALA A 194 -1.67 -1.02 16.50
CA ALA A 194 -2.52 -0.72 15.35
C ALA A 194 -2.04 0.53 14.58
N ARG A 195 -1.56 1.58 15.27
CA ARG A 195 -0.97 2.75 14.59
C ARG A 195 0.27 2.39 13.78
N ILE A 196 1.16 1.57 14.33
CA ILE A 196 2.36 1.11 13.63
C ILE A 196 1.96 0.29 12.40
N HIS A 197 0.98 -0.61 12.55
CA HIS A 197 0.41 -1.39 11.46
C HIS A 197 -0.14 -0.51 10.33
N PHE A 198 -0.98 0.48 10.64
CA PHE A 198 -1.54 1.38 9.63
C PHE A 198 -0.48 2.29 8.96
N SER A 199 0.53 2.72 9.70
CA SER A 199 1.67 3.47 9.13
C SER A 199 2.45 2.63 8.12
N ARG A 200 2.74 1.37 8.47
CA ARG A 200 3.38 0.40 7.57
C ARG A 200 2.53 0.08 6.34
N GLN A 201 1.22 -0.08 6.50
CA GLN A 201 0.31 -0.27 5.37
C GLN A 201 0.31 0.91 4.42
N LYS A 202 0.27 2.14 4.96
CA LYS A 202 0.32 3.35 4.15
C LYS A 202 1.66 3.44 3.40
N LEU A 203 2.77 3.13 4.06
CA LEU A 203 4.10 3.07 3.44
C LEU A 203 4.14 2.03 2.31
N ALA A 204 3.66 0.81 2.52
CA ALA A 204 3.65 -0.23 1.50
C ALA A 204 2.80 0.13 0.26
N ALA A 205 1.72 0.88 0.48
CA ALA A 205 0.82 1.32 -0.59
C ALA A 205 1.34 2.54 -1.35
N SER A 206 1.92 3.52 -0.64
CA SER A 206 2.39 4.78 -1.22
C SER A 206 3.86 4.77 -1.65
N GLY A 207 4.67 3.86 -1.12
CA GLY A 207 6.13 3.92 -1.22
C GLY A 207 6.78 4.95 -0.28
N PRO A 208 8.12 4.95 -0.19
CA PRO A 208 8.86 5.91 0.62
C PRO A 208 8.72 7.33 0.05
N ASN A 209 9.09 8.32 0.87
CA ASN A 209 9.17 9.70 0.41
C ASN A 209 10.18 9.84 -0.73
N LEU A 210 9.80 10.57 -1.78
CA LEU A 210 10.66 10.77 -2.93
C LEU A 210 11.73 11.84 -2.62
N PRO A 211 13.01 11.56 -2.87
CA PRO A 211 14.06 12.56 -2.78
C PRO A 211 13.89 13.61 -3.87
N ASN A 212 14.35 14.83 -3.61
CA ASN A 212 14.53 15.80 -4.68
C ASN A 212 15.68 15.34 -5.57
N ARG A 213 15.42 15.17 -6.88
CA ARG A 213 16.40 14.69 -7.86
C ARG A 213 17.71 15.48 -7.83
N GLN A 214 17.64 16.81 -7.79
CA GLN A 214 18.83 17.66 -7.78
C GLN A 214 19.64 17.49 -6.50
N VAL A 215 18.97 17.41 -5.35
CA VAL A 215 19.61 17.18 -4.05
C VAL A 215 20.25 15.80 -4.00
N LEU A 216 19.57 14.78 -4.52
CA LEU A 216 20.11 13.42 -4.63
C LEU A 216 21.35 13.39 -5.52
N PHE A 217 21.29 14.02 -6.69
CA PHE A 217 22.40 14.04 -7.65
C PHE A 217 23.61 14.76 -7.08
N HIS A 218 23.40 15.91 -6.46
CA HIS A 218 24.45 16.66 -5.80
C HIS A 218 25.10 15.82 -4.68
N ARG A 219 24.30 15.15 -3.84
CA ARG A 219 24.80 14.26 -2.78
C ARG A 219 25.62 13.09 -3.35
N LEU A 220 25.18 12.51 -4.47
CA LEU A 220 25.88 11.40 -5.12
C LEU A 220 27.20 11.86 -5.76
N LEU A 221 27.20 12.95 -6.53
CA LEU A 221 28.40 13.49 -7.18
C LEU A 221 29.46 13.98 -6.19
N ASN A 222 29.06 14.32 -4.96
CA ASN A 222 29.97 14.69 -3.87
C ASN A 222 30.30 13.50 -2.94
N SER A 223 29.86 12.28 -3.27
CA SER A 223 30.25 11.11 -2.51
C SER A 223 31.68 10.71 -2.86
N GLN A 224 32.48 10.35 -1.85
CA GLN A 224 33.90 10.00 -2.04
C GLN A 224 34.11 8.92 -3.11
N VAL A 225 33.22 7.93 -3.17
CA VAL A 225 33.30 6.83 -4.15
C VAL A 225 33.14 7.34 -5.58
N ILE A 226 32.18 8.23 -5.83
CA ILE A 226 31.93 8.76 -7.18
C ILE A 226 32.96 9.82 -7.53
N GLU A 227 33.37 10.66 -6.59
CA GLU A 227 34.43 11.64 -6.80
C GLU A 227 35.75 10.97 -7.19
N GLN A 228 36.12 9.88 -6.53
CA GLN A 228 37.30 9.09 -6.90
C GLN A 228 37.14 8.47 -8.29
N ALA A 229 35.98 7.87 -8.59
CA ALA A 229 35.72 7.29 -9.91
C ALA A 229 35.81 8.34 -11.04
N ILE A 230 35.37 9.59 -10.78
CA ILE A 230 35.50 10.71 -11.73
C ILE A 230 36.98 11.04 -11.96
N LYS A 231 37.80 11.12 -10.90
CA LYS A 231 39.24 11.39 -11.00
C LYS A 231 39.98 10.28 -11.75
N ASP A 232 39.68 9.02 -11.42
CA ASP A 232 40.28 7.86 -12.08
C ASP A 232 39.94 7.82 -13.58
N HIS A 233 38.68 8.12 -13.93
CA HIS A 233 38.23 8.22 -15.32
C HIS A 233 38.90 9.38 -16.06
N ALA A 234 39.02 10.54 -15.41
CA ALA A 234 39.68 11.71 -15.96
C ALA A 234 41.16 11.43 -16.29
N GLN A 235 41.88 10.80 -15.37
CA GLN A 235 43.27 10.40 -15.55
C GLN A 235 43.43 9.34 -16.64
N SER A 236 42.62 8.28 -16.60
CA SER A 236 42.73 7.14 -17.53
C SER A 236 42.40 7.51 -18.97
N ASN A 237 41.48 8.46 -19.18
CA ASN A 237 41.07 8.90 -20.51
C ASN A 237 41.70 10.23 -20.95
N ASN A 238 42.61 10.78 -20.14
CA ASN A 238 43.27 12.07 -20.37
C ASN A 238 42.27 13.20 -20.71
N VAL A 239 41.20 13.30 -19.92
CA VAL A 239 40.19 14.35 -20.04
C VAL A 239 40.20 15.26 -18.80
N PRO A 240 39.83 16.55 -18.92
CA PRO A 240 39.66 17.41 -17.76
C PRO A 240 38.63 16.83 -16.77
N GLU A 241 38.87 16.98 -15.48
CA GLU A 241 37.98 16.47 -14.42
C GLU A 241 36.55 17.02 -14.57
N GLU A 242 36.40 18.29 -14.96
CA GLU A 242 35.09 18.90 -15.26
C GLU A 242 34.32 18.17 -16.37
N LYS A 243 35.02 17.67 -17.39
CA LYS A 243 34.39 16.88 -18.47
C LYS A 243 33.94 15.52 -17.94
N ALA A 244 34.80 14.82 -17.19
CA ALA A 244 34.45 13.55 -16.55
C ALA A 244 33.26 13.70 -15.58
N ARG A 245 33.21 14.82 -14.84
CA ARG A 245 32.09 15.15 -13.95
C ARG A 245 30.78 15.37 -14.70
N LYS A 246 30.84 16.08 -15.84
CA LYS A 246 29.68 16.28 -16.71
C LYS A 246 29.18 14.95 -17.31
N GLU A 247 30.09 14.06 -17.71
CA GLU A 247 29.75 12.71 -18.17
C GLU A 247 29.08 11.90 -17.06
N ALA A 248 29.61 11.93 -15.83
CA ALA A 248 28.99 11.29 -14.67
C ALA A 248 27.57 11.82 -14.40
N GLN A 249 27.37 13.14 -14.52
CA GLN A 249 26.04 13.75 -14.40
C GLN A 249 25.09 13.26 -15.51
N GLN A 250 25.54 13.16 -16.75
CA GLN A 250 24.74 12.62 -17.86
C GLN A 250 24.33 11.16 -17.60
N ILE A 251 25.25 10.34 -17.10
CA ILE A 251 24.97 8.95 -16.70
C ILE A 251 23.93 8.90 -15.59
N MET A 252 24.06 9.75 -14.56
CA MET A 252 23.02 9.84 -13.51
C MET A 252 21.67 10.26 -14.08
N ASP A 253 21.65 11.21 -15.01
CA ASP A 253 20.42 11.68 -15.64
C ASP A 253 19.69 10.58 -16.43
N GLU A 254 20.45 9.67 -17.01
CA GLU A 254 19.99 8.48 -17.73
C GLU A 254 19.48 7.39 -16.77
N ILE A 255 20.22 7.14 -15.68
CA ILE A 255 19.91 6.06 -14.73
C ILE A 255 18.74 6.40 -13.82
N ALA A 256 18.57 7.67 -13.44
CA ALA A 256 17.58 8.03 -12.44
C ALA A 256 16.14 7.99 -12.95
N ALA A 257 15.33 7.15 -12.28
CA ALA A 257 13.88 7.13 -12.42
C ALA A 257 13.26 8.49 -12.10
N ASP A 258 12.21 8.87 -12.82
CA ASP A 258 11.42 10.08 -12.55
C ASP A 258 9.99 9.71 -12.16
N PHE A 259 9.82 9.19 -10.94
CA PHE A 259 8.54 8.65 -10.49
C PHE A 259 7.42 9.69 -10.49
N SER A 260 6.37 9.43 -11.25
CA SER A 260 5.17 10.27 -11.31
C SER A 260 3.90 9.47 -10.99
N TYR A 261 3.28 9.80 -9.86
CA TYR A 261 2.01 9.19 -9.45
C TYR A 261 0.88 9.41 -10.47
N LYS A 262 0.85 10.57 -11.13
CA LYS A 262 -0.15 10.84 -12.17
C LYS A 262 0.00 9.88 -13.36
N LEU A 263 1.23 9.61 -13.76
CA LEU A 263 1.55 8.70 -14.87
C LEU A 263 1.22 7.26 -14.51
N VAL A 264 1.50 6.84 -13.27
CA VAL A 264 1.06 5.52 -12.76
C VAL A 264 -0.46 5.39 -12.86
N LYS A 265 -1.21 6.41 -12.44
CA LYS A 265 -2.69 6.38 -12.47
C LYS A 265 -3.25 6.34 -13.89
N SER A 266 -2.69 7.13 -14.81
CA SER A 266 -3.07 7.08 -16.23
C SER A 266 -2.68 5.74 -16.85
N GLY A 267 -1.50 5.22 -16.50
CA GLY A 267 -1.01 3.91 -16.91
C GLY A 267 -1.96 2.79 -16.49
N ASP A 268 -2.51 2.83 -15.27
CA ASP A 268 -3.49 1.84 -14.81
C ASP A 268 -4.72 1.73 -15.72
N HIS A 269 -5.23 2.85 -16.23
CA HIS A 269 -6.39 2.85 -17.13
C HIS A 269 -6.04 2.24 -18.49
N VAL A 270 -4.91 2.65 -19.06
CA VAL A 270 -4.42 2.14 -20.35
C VAL A 270 -4.08 0.65 -20.26
N LEU A 271 -3.40 0.24 -19.18
CA LEU A 271 -3.03 -1.15 -18.93
C LEU A 271 -4.27 -2.01 -18.66
N THR A 272 -5.25 -1.51 -17.90
CA THR A 272 -6.52 -2.23 -17.71
C THR A 272 -7.21 -2.49 -19.06
N TRP A 273 -7.30 -1.48 -19.94
CA TRP A 273 -7.86 -1.66 -21.28
C TRP A 273 -7.03 -2.66 -22.11
N LEU A 274 -5.71 -2.53 -22.10
CA LEU A 274 -4.79 -3.39 -22.85
C LEU A 274 -4.93 -4.85 -22.41
N TRP A 275 -4.89 -5.12 -21.10
CA TRP A 275 -5.00 -6.47 -20.57
C TRP A 275 -6.38 -7.09 -20.80
N ASN A 276 -7.45 -6.31 -20.65
CA ASN A 276 -8.79 -6.77 -21.00
C ASN A 276 -8.94 -7.05 -22.50
N LYS A 277 -8.15 -6.42 -23.37
CA LYS A 277 -8.15 -6.70 -24.82
C LYS A 277 -7.35 -7.95 -25.15
N LEU A 278 -6.21 -8.17 -24.50
CA LEU A 278 -5.28 -9.27 -24.80
C LEU A 278 -5.67 -10.59 -24.12
N TYR A 279 -6.23 -10.52 -22.90
CA TYR A 279 -6.48 -11.67 -22.05
C TYR A 279 -7.95 -11.74 -21.61
N GLN A 280 -8.44 -12.95 -21.34
CA GLN A 280 -9.75 -13.22 -20.73
C GLN A 280 -9.73 -12.99 -19.21
N GLY A 281 -8.56 -13.09 -18.58
CA GLY A 281 -8.38 -12.83 -17.17
C GLY A 281 -6.90 -12.95 -16.75
N ILE A 282 -6.57 -12.32 -15.62
CA ILE A 282 -5.27 -12.43 -14.96
C ILE A 282 -5.53 -13.08 -13.59
N ASN A 283 -4.95 -14.25 -13.36
CA ASN A 283 -5.00 -14.90 -12.06
C ASN A 283 -3.65 -14.70 -11.36
N VAL A 284 -3.71 -14.18 -10.13
CA VAL A 284 -2.55 -13.85 -9.28
C VAL A 284 -2.58 -14.78 -8.07
N SER A 285 -1.54 -15.60 -7.94
CA SER A 285 -1.33 -16.44 -6.76
C SER A 285 -0.27 -15.84 -5.83
N ASN A 286 -0.36 -16.14 -4.53
CA ASN A 286 0.60 -15.70 -3.51
C ASN A 286 0.74 -14.18 -3.30
N ALA A 287 -0.20 -13.38 -3.82
CA ALA A 287 -0.23 -11.93 -3.59
C ALA A 287 -0.26 -11.58 -2.09
N SER A 288 -0.96 -12.37 -1.28
CA SER A 288 -1.03 -12.22 0.18
C SER A 288 0.34 -12.23 0.86
N THR A 289 1.25 -13.11 0.44
CA THR A 289 2.61 -13.19 0.98
C THR A 289 3.43 -11.97 0.61
N VAL A 290 3.33 -11.49 -0.63
CA VAL A 290 4.06 -10.30 -1.07
C VAL A 290 3.51 -9.03 -0.42
N ARG A 291 2.19 -8.90 -0.27
CA ARG A 291 1.55 -7.82 0.50
C ARG A 291 2.03 -7.79 1.95
N ARG A 292 2.20 -8.95 2.58
CA ARG A 292 2.73 -9.06 3.94
C ARG A 292 4.19 -8.61 4.01
N LEU A 293 5.05 -9.11 3.13
CA LEU A 293 6.47 -8.72 3.09
C LEU A 293 6.65 -7.21 2.87
N ALA A 294 5.87 -6.63 1.94
CA ALA A 294 5.90 -5.19 1.68
C ALA A 294 5.45 -4.38 2.91
N GLN A 295 4.41 -4.87 3.60
CA GLN A 295 3.91 -4.25 4.83
C GLN A 295 4.89 -4.37 5.99
N ASP A 296 5.66 -5.46 6.10
CA ASP A 296 6.69 -5.61 7.11
C ASP A 296 7.90 -4.69 6.87
N GLY A 297 7.92 -3.96 5.76
CA GLY A 297 8.94 -2.98 5.40
C GLY A 297 10.16 -3.61 4.74
N HIS A 298 10.01 -4.81 4.17
CA HIS A 298 11.08 -5.45 3.42
C HIS A 298 11.27 -4.79 2.05
N GLU A 299 12.52 -4.61 1.64
CA GLU A 299 12.86 -4.32 0.26
C GLU A 299 12.63 -5.59 -0.58
N ILE A 300 11.86 -5.46 -1.66
CA ILE A 300 11.50 -6.58 -2.52
C ILE A 300 12.08 -6.34 -3.91
N VAL A 301 13.00 -7.20 -4.30
CA VAL A 301 13.47 -7.29 -5.69
C VAL A 301 12.54 -8.23 -6.44
N TYR A 302 11.99 -7.79 -7.57
CA TYR A 302 11.20 -8.64 -8.44
C TYR A 302 12.03 -9.06 -9.64
N VAL A 303 12.11 -10.38 -9.88
CA VAL A 303 12.85 -10.96 -11.00
C VAL A 303 11.85 -11.64 -11.93
N PRO A 304 11.30 -10.95 -12.95
CA PRO A 304 10.43 -11.60 -13.92
C PRO A 304 11.24 -12.57 -14.79
N CYS A 305 10.56 -13.55 -15.41
CA CYS A 305 11.22 -14.51 -16.30
C CYS A 305 11.67 -13.93 -17.66
N HIS A 306 11.58 -12.61 -17.85
CA HIS A 306 12.08 -11.85 -19.01
C HIS A 306 11.74 -12.45 -20.39
N ARG A 307 10.54 -13.02 -20.54
CA ARG A 307 10.11 -13.56 -21.83
C ARG A 307 9.62 -12.47 -22.77
N SER A 308 9.12 -11.36 -22.20
CA SER A 308 8.67 -10.21 -22.96
C SER A 308 8.81 -8.90 -22.19
N HIS A 309 8.81 -7.78 -22.91
CA HIS A 309 8.65 -6.47 -22.30
C HIS A 309 7.28 -6.27 -21.64
N MET A 310 6.30 -7.15 -21.87
CA MET A 310 5.01 -7.08 -21.18
C MET A 310 5.10 -7.57 -19.73
N ASP A 311 6.10 -8.39 -19.38
CA ASP A 311 6.19 -9.04 -18.07
C ASP A 311 6.32 -8.02 -16.93
N TYR A 312 7.18 -7.00 -17.09
CA TYR A 312 7.35 -5.97 -16.06
C TYR A 312 6.18 -4.98 -16.01
N LEU A 313 5.48 -4.74 -17.12
CA LEU A 313 4.27 -3.91 -17.16
C LEU A 313 3.12 -4.63 -16.45
N LEU A 314 2.96 -5.92 -16.73
CA LEU A 314 1.96 -6.77 -16.09
C LEU A 314 2.23 -6.88 -14.59
N LEU A 315 3.49 -7.11 -14.19
CA LEU A 315 3.86 -7.15 -12.78
C LEU A 315 3.55 -5.82 -12.08
N SER A 316 3.97 -4.69 -12.66
CA SER A 316 3.70 -3.36 -12.13
C SER A 316 2.20 -3.09 -12.01
N TYR A 317 1.43 -3.49 -13.02
CA TYR A 317 -0.03 -3.41 -13.04
C TYR A 317 -0.66 -4.22 -11.90
N VAL A 318 -0.26 -5.48 -11.75
CA VAL A 318 -0.80 -6.36 -10.71
C VAL A 318 -0.45 -5.84 -9.33
N LEU A 319 0.80 -5.45 -9.07
CA LEU A 319 1.20 -4.88 -7.78
C LEU A 319 0.40 -3.61 -7.46
N TYR A 320 0.14 -2.77 -8.48
CA TYR A 320 -0.71 -1.60 -8.33
C TYR A 320 -2.17 -1.96 -8.01
N LYS A 321 -2.75 -2.97 -8.65
CA LYS A 321 -4.12 -3.45 -8.33
C LYS A 321 -4.20 -4.10 -6.95
N GLU A 322 -3.12 -4.74 -6.50
CA GLU A 322 -2.96 -5.32 -5.16
C GLU A 322 -2.69 -4.27 -4.05
N GLY A 323 -2.76 -2.98 -4.39
CA GLY A 323 -2.62 -1.89 -3.43
C GLY A 323 -1.21 -1.68 -2.93
N MET A 324 -0.21 -2.16 -3.65
CA MET A 324 1.20 -1.89 -3.42
C MET A 324 1.70 -0.81 -4.39
N VAL A 325 2.82 -0.17 -4.02
CA VAL A 325 3.54 0.72 -4.94
C VAL A 325 4.17 -0.11 -6.07
N PRO A 326 4.09 0.33 -7.34
CA PRO A 326 4.81 -0.33 -8.42
C PRO A 326 6.33 -0.30 -8.19
N PRO A 327 7.07 -1.34 -8.60
CA PRO A 327 8.51 -1.41 -8.38
C PRO A 327 9.25 -0.49 -9.34
N HIS A 328 10.48 -0.12 -8.96
CA HIS A 328 11.41 0.42 -9.93
C HIS A 328 11.95 -0.72 -10.81
N ILE A 329 11.94 -0.53 -12.13
CA ILE A 329 12.28 -1.51 -13.15
C ILE A 329 13.69 -1.23 -13.67
N ALA A 330 14.59 -2.17 -13.44
CA ALA A 330 15.93 -2.13 -14.00
C ALA A 330 15.93 -2.69 -15.44
N ALA A 331 15.97 -1.85 -16.47
CA ALA A 331 16.04 -2.32 -17.86
C ALA A 331 16.77 -1.33 -18.79
N GLY A 332 17.32 -1.87 -19.89
CA GLY A 332 18.12 -1.10 -20.86
C GLY A 332 17.30 -0.10 -21.69
N ILE A 333 18.01 0.81 -22.36
CA ILE A 333 17.52 2.03 -23.03
C ILE A 333 16.55 1.75 -24.21
N ASN A 334 16.39 0.49 -24.63
CA ASN A 334 15.69 0.13 -25.87
C ASN A 334 14.17 -0.11 -25.67
N LEU A 335 13.42 0.94 -25.29
CA LEU A 335 11.95 0.87 -25.19
C LEU A 335 11.21 2.05 -25.83
N ASN A 336 11.89 2.80 -26.70
CA ASN A 336 11.24 3.74 -27.61
C ASN A 336 10.69 2.99 -28.83
N PHE A 337 9.49 2.40 -28.72
CA PHE A 337 8.78 1.86 -29.88
C PHE A 337 7.57 2.74 -30.26
N PHE A 338 7.47 3.08 -31.53
CA PHE A 338 6.33 3.76 -32.15
C PHE A 338 5.16 2.76 -32.35
N PRO A 339 3.86 3.13 -32.20
CA PRO A 339 3.29 4.46 -32.00
C PRO A 339 3.16 4.89 -30.51
N ALA A 340 3.54 4.04 -29.55
CA ALA A 340 3.36 4.29 -28.13
C ALA A 340 4.41 5.23 -27.50
N GLY A 341 5.49 5.54 -28.22
CA GLY A 341 6.74 6.10 -27.70
C GLY A 341 6.64 7.26 -26.71
N ARG A 342 5.74 8.23 -26.88
CA ARG A 342 5.62 9.35 -25.90
C ARG A 342 4.91 8.98 -24.60
N PHE A 343 3.98 8.03 -24.62
CA PHE A 343 3.25 7.60 -23.42
C PHE A 343 3.93 6.42 -22.74
N SER A 344 4.39 5.43 -23.52
CA SER A 344 5.15 4.29 -22.99
C SER A 344 6.45 4.77 -22.36
N ALA A 345 7.27 5.59 -23.04
CA ALA A 345 8.55 6.04 -22.49
C ALA A 345 8.40 6.87 -21.20
N VAL A 346 7.28 7.57 -21.02
CA VAL A 346 7.04 8.44 -19.87
C VAL A 346 6.55 7.64 -18.65
N VAL A 347 5.67 6.65 -18.83
CA VAL A 347 5.30 5.68 -17.78
C VAL A 347 6.47 4.76 -17.43
N VAL A 348 7.21 4.34 -18.45
CA VAL A 348 8.46 3.55 -18.34
C VAL A 348 9.47 4.35 -17.54
N ARG A 349 9.84 5.58 -17.90
CA ARG A 349 10.81 6.40 -17.15
C ARG A 349 10.41 6.70 -15.70
N SER A 350 9.11 6.68 -15.40
CA SER A 350 8.62 6.81 -14.02
C SER A 350 8.90 5.61 -13.14
N LEU A 351 9.03 4.44 -13.75
CA LEU A 351 9.33 3.19 -13.05
C LEU A 351 10.78 2.79 -13.29
N TYR A 352 11.45 3.26 -14.32
CA TYR A 352 12.72 2.68 -14.77
C TYR A 352 13.95 3.27 -14.08
N VAL A 353 14.87 2.40 -13.69
CA VAL A 353 16.26 2.74 -13.34
C VAL A 353 17.15 2.04 -14.37
N ALA A 354 18.05 2.73 -15.09
CA ALA A 354 18.96 1.99 -15.97
C ALA A 354 19.97 1.17 -15.15
N ALA A 355 20.14 -0.12 -15.48
CA ALA A 355 21.06 -1.00 -14.77
C ALA A 355 22.23 -1.41 -15.68
N SER A 356 23.45 -1.22 -15.19
CA SER A 356 24.62 -1.94 -15.67
C SER A 356 24.68 -3.31 -14.99
N LYS A 357 25.07 -4.35 -15.74
CA LYS A 357 25.06 -5.77 -15.31
C LYS A 357 25.63 -5.94 -13.90
N ALA A 358 24.79 -6.31 -12.94
CA ALA A 358 25.21 -6.75 -11.61
C ALA A 358 24.78 -8.20 -11.38
N THR A 359 25.75 -9.11 -11.48
CA THR A 359 25.64 -10.52 -11.09
C THR A 359 26.24 -10.69 -9.70
N ASN A 360 25.39 -10.78 -8.68
CA ASN A 360 25.52 -11.67 -7.51
C ASN A 360 24.67 -11.16 -6.32
N PHE A 361 23.57 -11.87 -6.03
CA PHE A 361 22.78 -11.68 -4.81
C PHE A 361 22.82 -12.96 -3.97
N THR A 362 23.25 -12.86 -2.71
CA THR A 362 23.39 -13.99 -1.77
C THR A 362 22.37 -13.97 -0.63
N ARG A 363 21.90 -15.18 -0.28
CA ARG A 363 20.85 -15.62 0.68
C ARG A 363 19.40 -15.48 0.17
N ARG A 364 18.75 -16.64 0.01
CA ARG A 364 17.51 -16.88 -0.74
C ARG A 364 16.38 -17.32 0.19
N PHE A 365 15.28 -16.59 0.19
CA PHE A 365 13.94 -17.19 0.27
C PHE A 365 13.25 -16.82 -1.05
N SER A 366 12.69 -17.81 -1.75
CA SER A 366 11.98 -17.56 -3.01
C SER A 366 10.48 -17.64 -2.73
N VAL A 367 9.75 -16.55 -3.00
CA VAL A 367 8.29 -16.54 -2.99
C VAL A 367 7.83 -16.38 -4.43
N SER A 368 7.38 -17.46 -5.04
CA SER A 368 6.90 -17.42 -6.42
C SER A 368 5.49 -16.81 -6.48
N ILE A 369 5.35 -15.61 -7.08
CA ILE A 369 4.04 -15.14 -7.54
C ILE A 369 3.80 -15.77 -8.90
N SER A 370 2.90 -16.73 -9.01
CA SER A 370 2.52 -17.25 -10.33
C SER A 370 1.43 -16.36 -10.91
N LEU A 371 1.74 -15.76 -12.06
CA LEU A 371 0.79 -15.08 -12.92
C LEU A 371 0.34 -16.06 -14.00
N SER A 372 -0.96 -16.16 -14.22
CA SER A 372 -1.48 -16.91 -15.36
C SER A 372 -2.46 -16.05 -16.14
N CYS A 373 -2.28 -16.03 -17.44
CA CYS A 373 -3.09 -15.26 -18.37
C CYS A 373 -3.74 -16.21 -19.37
N LEU A 374 -5.05 -16.09 -19.54
CA LEU A 374 -5.80 -16.85 -20.55
C LEU A 374 -5.93 -15.99 -21.82
N PRO A 375 -5.29 -16.34 -22.95
CA PRO A 375 -5.39 -15.56 -24.18
C PRO A 375 -6.78 -15.64 -24.82
N LYS A 376 -7.19 -14.59 -25.55
CA LYS A 376 -8.52 -14.51 -26.18
C LYS A 376 -8.68 -15.26 -27.52
N ALA A 377 -7.60 -15.70 -28.17
CA ALA A 377 -7.67 -16.28 -29.52
C ALA A 377 -6.84 -17.57 -29.66
N THR A 378 -7.51 -18.73 -29.49
CA THR A 378 -7.45 -19.98 -30.29
C THR A 378 -8.29 -21.07 -29.59
N PRO A 379 -9.04 -21.94 -30.31
CA PRO A 379 -9.82 -23.05 -29.75
C PRO A 379 -8.96 -24.29 -29.42
N SER A 380 -7.75 -24.04 -28.90
CA SER A 380 -6.92 -25.06 -28.28
C SER A 380 -6.47 -24.49 -26.94
N ASN A 381 -6.58 -25.30 -25.88
CA ASN A 381 -6.20 -24.96 -24.51
C ASN A 381 -4.71 -24.60 -24.43
N ILE A 382 -4.34 -23.40 -24.84
CA ILE A 382 -3.02 -22.82 -24.63
C ILE A 382 -3.13 -21.97 -23.36
N SER A 383 -2.89 -22.60 -22.21
CA SER A 383 -2.61 -21.83 -20.99
C SER A 383 -1.24 -21.17 -21.18
N VAL A 384 -1.21 -19.87 -21.47
CA VAL A 384 0.04 -19.11 -21.38
C VAL A 384 0.29 -18.88 -19.90
N ARG A 385 0.99 -19.83 -19.26
CA ARG A 385 1.57 -19.60 -17.93
C ARG A 385 2.71 -18.60 -18.09
N VAL A 386 2.43 -17.34 -17.81
CA VAL A 386 3.48 -16.36 -17.50
C VAL A 386 3.94 -16.63 -16.08
N ALA A 387 4.63 -17.76 -15.87
CA ALA A 387 5.29 -18.03 -14.61
C ALA A 387 6.36 -16.96 -14.41
N ALA A 388 6.07 -15.91 -13.66
CA ALA A 388 7.05 -14.96 -13.20
C ALA A 388 7.64 -15.54 -11.91
N HIS A 389 8.83 -16.13 -11.99
CA HIS A 389 9.52 -16.62 -10.80
C HIS A 389 10.07 -15.43 -10.00
N VAL A 390 9.22 -14.80 -9.19
CA VAL A 390 9.65 -13.69 -8.33
C VAL A 390 10.64 -14.23 -7.28
N GLN A 391 11.92 -13.93 -7.43
CA GLN A 391 12.88 -14.05 -6.33
C GLN A 391 12.87 -12.75 -5.53
N ALA A 392 12.03 -12.70 -4.49
CA ALA A 392 12.10 -11.65 -3.48
C ALA A 392 13.43 -11.79 -2.71
N VAL A 393 14.44 -11.03 -3.12
CA VAL A 393 15.70 -10.94 -2.37
C VAL A 393 15.52 -9.92 -1.27
N TYR A 394 15.71 -10.34 -0.02
CA TYR A 394 15.64 -9.48 1.16
C TYR A 394 17.03 -9.00 1.57
N CYS A 395 17.14 -7.70 1.86
CA CYS A 395 18.26 -7.15 2.62
C CYS A 395 17.82 -6.95 4.08
N LYS A 396 18.60 -7.47 5.05
CA LYS A 396 18.36 -7.19 6.48
C LYS A 396 18.34 -5.67 6.68
N PRO A 397 17.30 -5.08 7.28
CA PRO A 397 17.39 -3.67 7.67
C PRO A 397 18.60 -3.57 8.61
N LYS A 398 19.61 -2.80 8.20
CA LYS A 398 20.67 -2.39 9.12
C LYS A 398 19.95 -1.71 10.29
N ARG A 399 20.11 -2.28 11.49
CA ARG A 399 19.73 -1.58 12.73
C ARG A 399 20.39 -0.21 12.63
N ALA A 400 19.58 0.84 12.53
CA ALA A 400 20.05 2.17 12.81
C ALA A 400 20.34 2.20 14.31
N CYS A 401 21.58 1.87 14.69
CA CYS A 401 22.12 2.30 15.96
C CYS A 401 22.18 3.83 15.86
N TRP A 402 21.19 4.49 16.45
CA TRP A 402 21.36 5.86 16.89
C TRP A 402 21.98 5.79 18.30
N PRO A 403 22.95 6.67 18.62
CA PRO A 403 23.64 6.69 19.90
C PRO A 403 22.71 6.93 21.09
#